data_AF-A0A9E3DEK0-F1
#
_entry.id   AF-A0A9E3DEK0-F1
#
_cell.length_a   1.000
_cell.length_b   1.000
_cell.length_c   1.000
_cell.angle_alpha   90.00
_cell.angle_beta   90.00
_cell.angle_gamma   90.00
#
_symmetry.space_group_name_H-M   'P 1'
#
loop_
_entity.id
_entity.type
_entity.pdbx_description
1 polymer ?
#
loop_
_entity_poly.entity_id
_entity_poly.type
_entity_poly.pdbx_seq_one_letter_code
_entity_poly.pdbx_strand_id
1 'polypeptide(L)' 'MRTSFPLHSPDFYAGDPYPVYRELRATASVCWNDVTNFWALLKYDDIRFVSTNPALFTSAKGITVPVRDMPNPVQQDSLI' A
#
# COMPACT_ATOMS: atom_id res chain seq x y z
N MET A 1 11.84 -2.64 -6.72
CA MET A 1 12.15 -3.91 -6.02
C MET A 1 10.85 -4.65 -5.73
N ARG A 2 10.82 -5.97 -5.87
CA ARG A 2 9.66 -6.80 -5.47
C ARG A 2 9.84 -7.21 -4.00
N THR A 3 8.77 -7.23 -3.22
CA THR A 3 8.80 -7.70 -1.83
C THR A 3 8.48 -9.19 -1.76
N SER A 4 9.21 -9.94 -0.92
CA SER A 4 8.85 -11.32 -0.59
C SER A 4 7.90 -11.40 0.62
N PHE A 5 7.60 -10.27 1.27
CA PHE A 5 6.77 -10.23 2.47
C PHE A 5 5.28 -10.13 2.11
N PRO A 6 4.38 -10.79 2.89
CA PRO A 6 2.95 -10.83 2.61
C PRO A 6 2.21 -9.55 3.04
N LEU A 7 2.61 -8.39 2.53
CA LEU A 7 2.05 -7.06 2.85
C LEU A 7 0.57 -6.87 2.44
N HIS A 8 -0.07 -7.90 1.89
CA HIS A 8 -1.48 -7.91 1.52
C HIS A 8 -2.32 -8.79 2.45
N SER A 9 -1.68 -9.61 3.30
CA SER A 9 -2.36 -10.61 4.12
C SER A 9 -2.76 -10.02 5.48
N PRO A 10 -4.02 -10.15 5.92
CA PRO A 10 -4.43 -9.78 7.28
C PRO A 10 -3.61 -10.50 8.36
N ASP A 11 -3.24 -11.76 8.14
CA ASP A 11 -2.49 -12.57 9.11
C ASP A 11 -1.10 -11.98 9.40
N PHE A 12 -0.50 -11.32 8.42
CA PHE A 12 0.77 -10.61 8.60
C PHE A 12 0.64 -9.50 9.64
N TYR A 13 -0.48 -8.78 9.62
CA TYR A 13 -0.74 -7.68 10.55
C TYR A 13 -1.26 -8.16 11.91
N ALA A 14 -1.88 -9.34 11.96
CA ALA A 14 -2.30 -9.97 13.22
C ALA A 14 -1.12 -10.49 14.06
N GLY A 15 0.03 -10.76 13.42
CA GLY A 15 1.29 -11.14 14.08
C GLY A 15 2.14 -9.94 14.49
N ASP A 16 3.44 -10.00 14.20
CA ASP A 16 4.38 -8.90 14.42
C ASP A 16 4.97 -8.39 13.09
N PRO A 17 4.43 -7.30 12.52
CA PRO A 17 4.92 -6.75 11.26
C PRO A 17 6.15 -5.84 11.44
N TYR A 18 6.50 -5.43 12.67
CA TYR A 18 7.53 -4.42 12.90
C TYR A 18 8.96 -4.85 12.48
N PRO A 19 9.39 -6.10 12.68
CA PRO A 19 10.68 -6.58 12.17
C PRO A 19 10.79 -6.45 10.65
N VAL A 20 9.72 -6.79 9.93
CA VAL A 20 9.66 -6.69 8.47
C VAL A 20 9.72 -5.24 8.01
N TYR A 21 9.01 -4.33 8.68
CA TYR A 21 9.11 -2.91 8.37
C TYR A 21 10.51 -2.35 8.59
N ARG A 22 11.21 -2.80 9.64
CA ARG A 22 12.58 -2.39 9.92
C ARG A 22 13.52 -2.81 8.79
N GLU A 23 13.41 -4.05 8.34
CA GLU A 23 14.20 -4.56 7.22
C GLU A 23 13.90 -3.79 5.93
N LEU A 24 12.64 -3.71 5.54
CA LEU A 24 12.22 -3.06 4.30
C LEU A 24 12.58 -1.56 4.29
N ARG A 25 12.50 -0.84 5.42
CA ARG A 25 12.96 0.55 5.47
C ARG A 25 14.46 0.71 5.20
N ALA A 26 15.27 -0.29 5.56
CA ALA A 26 16.72 -0.29 5.35
C ALA A 26 17.12 -0.73 3.94
N THR A 27 16.40 -1.70 3.35
CA THR A 27 16.81 -2.36 2.10
C THR A 27 15.97 -1.98 0.88
N ALA A 28 14.67 -1.77 1.05
CA ALA A 28 13.70 -1.62 -0.05
C ALA A 28 12.47 -0.81 0.40
N SER A 29 12.68 0.47 0.76
CA SER A 29 11.64 1.29 1.40
C SER A 29 10.44 1.61 0.50
N VAL A 30 10.59 1.40 -0.80
CA VAL A 30 9.51 1.39 -1.79
C VAL A 30 9.56 0.04 -2.53
N CYS A 31 8.52 -0.78 -2.35
CA CYS A 31 8.50 -2.13 -2.87
C CYS A 31 7.17 -2.48 -3.55
N TRP A 32 7.24 -3.30 -4.59
CA TRP A 32 6.09 -3.79 -5.34
C TRP A 32 5.59 -5.12 -4.76
N ASN A 33 4.29 -5.19 -4.42
CA ASN A 33 3.58 -6.42 -4.12
C ASN A 33 2.93 -6.95 -5.41
N ASP A 34 3.30 -8.15 -5.84
CA ASP A 34 2.81 -8.77 -7.07
C ASP A 34 1.56 -9.64 -6.89
N VAL A 35 1.19 -9.97 -5.66
CA VAL A 35 -0.02 -10.75 -5.35
C VAL A 35 -1.28 -9.90 -5.59
N THR A 36 -1.24 -8.65 -5.15
CA THR A 36 -2.36 -7.69 -5.21
C THR A 36 -2.05 -6.47 -6.10
N ASN A 37 -0.85 -6.40 -6.69
CA ASN A 37 -0.44 -5.37 -7.65
C ASN A 37 -0.49 -3.93 -7.08
N PHE A 38 0.21 -3.69 -5.98
CA PHE A 38 0.35 -2.35 -5.42
C PHE A 38 1.79 -2.03 -4.98
N TRP A 39 2.09 -0.73 -4.88
CA TRP A 39 3.33 -0.22 -4.30
C TRP A 39 3.17 0.05 -2.80
N ALA A 40 4.05 -0.52 -1.99
CA ALA A 40 4.15 -0.25 -0.57
C ALA A 40 5.28 0.74 -0.28
N LEU A 41 4.96 1.81 0.46
CA LEU A 41 5.90 2.83 0.92
C LEU A 41 6.03 2.73 2.43
N LEU A 42 7.26 2.73 2.95
CA LEU A 42 7.53 2.45 4.36
C LEU A 42 8.21 3.60 5.13
N LYS A 43 8.74 4.60 4.42
CA LYS A 43 9.39 5.77 5.05
C LYS A 43 8.36 6.86 5.32
N TYR A 44 8.56 7.55 6.44
CA TYR A 44 7.71 8.66 6.85
C TYR A 44 7.65 9.77 5.80
N ASP A 45 8.80 10.18 5.25
CA ASP A 45 8.86 11.27 4.28
C ASP A 45 8.08 10.96 3.00
N ASP A 46 8.19 9.71 2.52
CA ASP A 46 7.47 9.22 1.35
C ASP A 46 5.95 9.21 1.59
N ILE A 47 5.52 8.70 2.76
CA ILE A 47 4.10 8.66 3.15
C ILE A 47 3.56 10.08 3.26
N ARG A 48 4.29 10.97 3.94
CA ARG A 48 3.91 12.38 4.09
C ARG A 48 3.75 13.05 2.73
N PHE A 49 4.70 12.85 1.82
CA PHE A 49 4.64 13.41 0.47
C PHE A 49 3.41 12.91 -0.30
N VAL A 50 3.16 11.59 -0.30
CA VAL A 50 1.99 11.02 -0.99
C VAL A 50 0.68 11.57 -0.41
N SER A 51 0.56 11.61 0.92
CA SER A 51 -0.66 12.08 1.60
C SER A 51 -0.95 13.56 1.39
N THR A 52 0.06 14.40 1.12
CA THR A 52 -0.14 15.85 0.92
C THR A 52 -0.23 16.28 -0.55
N ASN A 53 -0.11 15.35 -1.51
CA ASN A 53 -0.09 15.67 -2.94
C ASN A 53 -1.25 14.97 -3.71
N PRO A 54 -2.52 15.33 -3.44
CA PRO A 54 -3.69 14.66 -4.02
C PRO A 54 -3.81 14.79 -5.54
N ALA A 55 -3.19 15.82 -6.14
CA ALA A 55 -3.10 15.97 -7.60
C ALA A 55 -2.21 14.89 -8.26
N LEU A 56 -1.26 14.33 -7.51
CA LEU A 56 -0.39 13.24 -7.95
C LEU A 56 -0.90 11.87 -7.46
N PHE A 57 -1.46 11.82 -6.25
CA PHE A 57 -1.92 10.59 -5.60
C PHE A 57 -3.37 10.75 -5.13
N THR A 58 -4.31 10.38 -6.00
CA THR A 58 -5.74 10.54 -5.74
C THR A 58 -6.35 9.36 -4.98
N SER A 59 -7.22 9.67 -4.01
CA SER A 59 -8.07 8.68 -3.32
C SER A 59 -9.42 8.46 -4.01
N ALA A 60 -9.71 9.15 -5.12
CA ALA A 60 -10.98 9.02 -5.85
C ALA A 60 -11.21 7.61 -6.42
N LYS A 61 -10.16 6.79 -6.48
CA LYS A 61 -10.20 5.37 -6.82
C LYS A 61 -10.02 4.50 -5.58
N GLY A 62 -10.59 4.90 -4.45
CA GLY A 62 -10.59 4.11 -3.22
C GLY A 62 -9.26 4.04 -2.47
N ILE A 63 -9.36 3.47 -1.27
CA ILE A 63 -8.28 3.42 -0.27
C ILE A 63 -8.00 1.99 0.23
N THR A 64 -8.75 1.00 -0.26
CA THR A 64 -8.59 -0.40 0.14
C THR A 64 -7.47 -1.06 -0.65
N VAL A 65 -6.82 -2.06 -0.05
CA VAL A 65 -5.86 -2.90 -0.78
C VAL A 65 -6.61 -3.58 -1.92
N PRO A 66 -6.16 -3.44 -3.18
CA PRO A 66 -6.82 -4.07 -4.31
C PRO A 66 -6.85 -5.58 -4.13
N VAL A 67 -8.06 -6.15 -4.15
CA VAL A 67 -8.23 -7.61 -4.20
C VAL A 67 -8.19 -8.01 -5.66
N ARG A 68 -7.41 -9.04 -5.99
CA ARG A 68 -7.30 -9.55 -7.36
C ARG A 68 -8.69 -9.95 -7.86
N ASP A 69 -9.03 -9.50 -9.07
CA ASP A 69 -10.31 -9.79 -9.75
C ASP A 69 -11.57 -9.23 -9.07
N MET A 70 -11.42 -8.31 -8.10
CA MET A 70 -12.54 -7.55 -7.54
C MET A 70 -12.55 -6.12 -8.10
N PRO A 71 -13.65 -5.67 -8.71
CA PRO A 71 -13.79 -4.27 -9.09
C PRO A 71 -13.74 -3.41 -7.83
N ASN A 72 -13.07 -2.28 -7.94
CA ASN A 72 -12.98 -1.33 -6.86
C ASN A 72 -14.39 -0.92 -6.41
N PRO A 73 -14.73 -1.04 -5.11
CA PRO A 73 -16.08 -0.69 -4.64
C PRO A 73 -16.40 0.80 -4.76
N VAL A 74 -15.40 1.65 -5.02
CA VAL A 74 -15.60 3.10 -5.16
C VAL A 74 -16.22 3.44 -6.51
N GLN A 75 -17.45 3.96 -6.48
CA GLN A 75 -18.15 4.48 -7.64
C GLN A 75 -17.53 5.81 -8.09
N GLN A 76 -17.31 5.97 -9.41
CA GLN A 76 -16.64 7.14 -9.99
C GLN A 76 -17.31 8.50 -9.68
N ASP A 77 -18.57 8.50 -9.23
CA ASP A 77 -19.38 9.69 -8.92
C ASP A 77 -19.81 9.76 -7.44
N SER A 78 -19.29 8.91 -6.55
CA SER A 78 -19.58 9.03 -5.13
C SER A 78 -18.75 10.16 -4.51
N LEU A 79 -19.43 11.28 -4.23
CA LEU A 79 -18.88 12.43 -3.50
C LEU A 79 -18.70 12.16 -2.00
N ILE A 80 -19.07 10.98 -1.50
CA ILE A 80 -19.04 10.58 -0.09
C ILE A 80 -18.87 9.06 0.01
#